data_AF-Q60190-F1
#
_entry.id   AF-Q60190-F1
#
_cell.length_a   1.000
_cell.length_b   1.000
_cell.length_c   1.000
_cell.angle_alpha   90.00
_cell.angle_beta   90.00
_cell.angle_gamma   90.00
#
_symmetry.space_group_name_H-M   'P 1'
#
loop_
_entity.id
_entity.type
_entity.pdbx_description
1 polymer ?
#
loop_
_entity_poly.entity_id
_entity_poly.type
_entity_poly.pdbx_seq_one_letter_code
_entity_poly.pdbx_strand_id
1 'polypeptide(L)'
;MQNESRLLHITGIVQGVGFRPFIYQLAKANGLSGYVKNLGNYVEILIEGDRECLDNFLKELPEKKPPLAKITELRTKNVPFSGYSGFIIVPSESGVFENSIIPPDTAICEQCRSEIFDPSSRYYHYPFTVCTNCGPRYTTVRTLPYDRENTTMADFPLCPECEKEYTDPLNRRYHAQPVCCPKCGPEIWLSDREGNVLSRGYEAIASASDLLQEGSILAVKGFGGFHIACNARQEEPVNELRRRLKRPEQPFAVMAKNAGVAESFADLEGAGREYLTSHRRPITVLPRSEEFNLADSVSPGLHNIGVMLPYTGTQNLLFDRVPDAVYVMTSANLPGRPMVVDNREALEKLKGIVDFYLLHNRVIANRNDDTVIRIVNGQAAFIRRSRGYVPEPVELPFEIEASIGVGAEMNSTVTVAKGKLAYISQYIGNTSHVETYRYHSEVVRHLIRLTGIEPLHWSCDLHPSFNTTRFALKMGGENTLKIQHHYAHMLALMADNSLPLGSRILGIALDGVGYGGDGTIWGGELFESSYFGYERIGHLLPQPMPGGDLASRVP
;
A
#
# COMPACT_ATOMS: atom_id res chain seq x y z
N MET A 1 47.51 15.32 5.91
CA MET A 1 46.12 15.19 5.43
C MET A 1 45.27 16.12 6.26
N GLN A 2 44.55 17.04 5.62
CA GLN A 2 43.70 18.00 6.32
C GLN A 2 42.37 17.30 6.60
N ASN A 3 42.09 17.01 7.87
CA ASN A 3 40.82 16.42 8.27
C ASN A 3 39.73 17.48 8.13
N GLU A 4 38.61 17.09 7.54
CA GLU A 4 37.43 17.92 7.34
C GLU A 4 36.25 17.30 8.10
N SER A 5 35.24 18.13 8.38
CA SER A 5 33.97 17.69 8.96
C SER A 5 32.83 18.29 8.15
N ARG A 6 31.87 17.44 7.77
CA ARG A 6 30.69 17.82 6.97
C ARG A 6 29.42 17.41 7.71
N LEU A 7 28.50 18.36 7.79
CA LEU A 7 27.14 18.17 8.27
C LEU A 7 26.20 18.05 7.07
N LEU A 8 25.47 16.94 6.99
CA LEU A 8 24.49 16.68 5.96
C LEU A 8 23.09 16.71 6.59
N HIS A 9 22.15 17.35 5.90
CA HIS A 9 20.72 17.29 6.19
C HIS A 9 20.01 16.66 4.99
N ILE A 10 19.33 15.54 5.24
CA ILE A 10 18.68 14.75 4.20
C ILE A 10 17.18 14.70 4.47
N THR A 11 16.38 15.13 3.50
CA THR A 11 14.90 15.07 3.55
C THR A 11 14.37 14.05 2.53
N GLY A 12 13.15 13.55 2.77
CA GLY A 12 12.46 12.58 1.92
C GLY A 12 11.99 11.35 2.70
N ILE A 13 11.84 10.22 2.01
CA ILE A 13 11.52 8.93 2.64
C ILE A 13 12.83 8.32 3.16
N VAL A 14 13.31 8.81 4.29
CA VAL A 14 14.61 8.41 4.90
C VAL A 14 14.47 7.90 6.33
N GLN A 15 13.24 7.83 6.85
CA GLN A 15 12.94 7.28 8.18
C GLN A 15 12.13 5.98 8.05
N GLY A 16 12.32 5.03 8.97
CA GLY A 16 11.63 3.72 8.93
C GLY A 16 12.05 2.77 7.78
N VAL A 17 13.03 3.17 6.97
CA VAL A 17 13.49 2.45 5.76
C VAL A 17 14.91 1.88 5.86
N GLY A 18 15.43 1.72 7.08
CA GLY A 18 16.80 1.23 7.30
C GLY A 18 17.90 2.23 6.93
N PHE A 19 17.58 3.53 6.83
CA PHE A 19 18.55 4.55 6.42
C PHE A 19 19.68 4.77 7.42
N ARG A 20 19.38 4.89 8.72
CA ARG A 20 20.39 5.05 9.78
C ARG A 20 21.42 3.91 9.82
N PRO A 21 21.04 2.61 9.84
CA PRO A 21 22.00 1.53 9.74
C PRO A 21 22.81 1.58 8.43
N PHE A 22 22.19 1.92 7.31
CA PHE A 22 22.91 2.13 6.05
C PHE A 22 23.99 3.20 6.17
N ILE A 23 23.67 4.37 6.73
CA ILE A 23 24.63 5.45 6.94
C ILE A 23 25.78 5.02 7.86
N TYR A 24 25.48 4.30 8.94
CA TYR A 24 26.49 3.75 9.83
C TYR A 24 27.44 2.79 9.11
N GLN A 25 26.90 1.86 8.31
CA GLN A 25 27.70 0.90 7.54
C GLN A 25 28.53 1.60 6.47
N LEU A 26 27.96 2.59 5.77
CA LEU A 26 28.64 3.36 4.74
C LEU A 26 29.78 4.20 5.33
N ALA A 27 29.56 4.84 6.48
CA ALA A 27 30.59 5.60 7.17
C ALA A 27 31.74 4.70 7.63
N LYS A 28 31.42 3.55 8.23
CA LYS A 28 32.41 2.53 8.62
C LYS A 28 33.23 2.02 7.42
N ALA A 29 32.57 1.72 6.30
CA ALA A 29 33.24 1.23 5.09
C ALA A 29 34.21 2.27 4.50
N ASN A 30 33.92 3.56 4.65
CA ASN A 30 34.77 4.67 4.21
C ASN A 30 35.74 5.16 5.31
N GLY A 31 35.84 4.49 6.47
CA GLY A 31 36.77 4.90 7.53
C GLY A 31 36.41 6.22 8.24
N LEU A 32 35.16 6.67 8.12
CA LEU A 32 34.68 7.95 8.66
C LEU A 32 34.20 7.82 10.11
N SER A 33 34.33 8.92 10.87
CA SER A 33 33.80 9.08 12.22
C SER A 33 32.66 10.10 12.25
N GLY A 34 31.87 10.15 13.33
CA GLY A 34 30.77 11.10 13.48
C GLY A 34 29.47 10.43 13.93
N TYR A 35 28.33 10.88 13.41
CA TYR A 35 27.03 10.33 13.82
C TYR A 35 25.93 10.43 12.77
N VAL A 36 24.86 9.67 12.99
CA VAL A 36 23.57 9.85 12.32
C VAL A 36 22.44 9.93 13.33
N LYS A 37 21.48 10.84 13.13
CA LYS A 37 20.27 10.96 13.94
C LYS A 37 19.07 11.40 13.10
N ASN A 38 17.87 10.99 13.52
CA ASN A 38 16.63 11.53 12.97
C ASN A 38 16.24 12.78 13.76
N LEU A 39 15.86 13.86 13.06
CA LEU A 39 15.33 15.08 13.65
C LEU A 39 14.07 15.48 12.88
N GLY A 40 12.90 15.43 13.54
CA GLY A 40 11.62 15.75 12.90
C GLY A 40 11.42 14.96 11.60
N ASN A 41 11.36 15.67 10.47
CA ASN A 41 11.15 15.13 9.13
C ASN A 41 12.45 14.93 8.29
N TYR A 42 13.63 15.12 8.87
CA TYR A 42 14.92 14.93 8.18
C TYR A 42 15.89 14.05 8.97
N VAL A 43 16.98 13.65 8.31
CA VAL A 43 18.10 12.93 8.92
C VAL A 43 19.32 13.84 8.91
N GLU A 44 19.92 14.02 10.09
CA GLU A 44 21.17 14.74 10.26
C GLU A 44 22.33 13.75 10.35
N ILE A 45 23.37 13.99 9.57
CA ILE A 45 24.57 13.16 9.51
C ILE A 45 25.78 14.07 9.67
N LEU A 46 26.61 13.81 10.68
CA LEU A 46 27.94 14.40 10.79
C LEU A 46 28.95 13.35 10.38
N ILE A 47 29.81 13.67 9.40
CA ILE A 47 30.93 12.82 8.98
C ILE A 47 32.25 13.58 9.11
N GLU A 48 33.25 12.92 9.66
CA GLU A 48 34.59 13.43 9.95
C GLU A 48 35.63 12.47 9.38
N GLY A 49 36.61 13.01 8.65
CA GLY A 49 37.66 12.21 8.04
C GLY A 49 38.51 13.01 7.07
N ASP A 50 39.34 12.30 6.31
CA ASP A 50 40.06 12.87 5.18
C ASP A 50 39.09 13.18 4.03
N ARG A 51 39.46 14.17 3.22
CA ARG A 51 38.62 14.69 2.14
C ARG A 51 38.23 13.62 1.11
N GLU A 52 39.12 12.67 0.82
CA GLU A 52 38.86 11.60 -0.16
C GLU A 52 37.78 10.64 0.34
N CYS A 53 37.87 10.21 1.60
CA CYS A 53 36.82 9.38 2.22
C CYS A 53 35.46 10.11 2.31
N LEU A 54 35.46 11.41 2.61
CA LEU A 54 34.22 12.22 2.63
C LEU A 54 33.57 12.32 1.25
N ASP A 55 34.37 12.55 0.20
CA ASP A 55 33.89 12.66 -1.17
C ASP A 55 33.38 11.29 -1.69
N ASN A 56 34.06 10.19 -1.34
CA ASN A 56 33.60 8.83 -1.62
C ASN A 56 32.27 8.51 -0.94
N PHE A 57 32.11 8.85 0.34
CA PHE A 57 30.84 8.67 1.05
C PHE A 57 29.68 9.40 0.37
N LEU A 58 29.88 10.66 -0.04
CA LEU A 58 28.84 11.44 -0.72
C LEU A 58 28.49 10.88 -2.10
N LYS A 59 29.46 10.29 -2.80
CA LYS A 59 29.23 9.63 -4.09
C LYS A 59 28.46 8.31 -3.93
N GLU A 60 28.82 7.50 -2.94
CA GLU A 60 28.20 6.19 -2.72
C GLU A 60 26.81 6.27 -2.09
N LEU A 61 26.52 7.34 -1.32
CA LEU A 61 25.27 7.48 -0.58
C LEU A 61 24.03 7.42 -1.49
N PRO A 62 23.94 8.15 -2.62
CA PRO A 62 22.82 8.03 -3.55
C PRO A 62 22.76 6.68 -4.28
N GLU A 63 23.91 6.08 -4.59
CA GLU A 63 24.02 4.83 -5.37
C GLU A 63 23.63 3.60 -4.55
N LYS A 64 24.05 3.53 -3.28
CA LYS A 64 23.90 2.35 -2.41
C LYS A 64 22.74 2.46 -1.42
N LYS A 65 21.97 3.55 -1.44
CA LYS A 65 20.86 3.79 -0.51
C LYS A 65 19.89 2.59 -0.44
N PRO A 66 19.23 2.34 0.70
CA PRO A 66 18.25 1.28 0.82
C PRO A 66 17.18 1.37 -0.28
N PRO A 67 16.62 0.25 -0.77
CA PRO A 67 15.65 0.26 -1.87
C PRO A 67 14.42 1.12 -1.60
N LEU A 68 14.01 1.22 -0.34
CA LEU A 68 12.84 1.99 0.09
C LEU A 68 13.16 3.47 0.36
N ALA A 69 14.45 3.85 0.38
CA ALA A 69 14.85 5.20 0.67
C ALA A 69 14.70 6.10 -0.58
N LYS A 70 14.03 7.24 -0.42
CA LYS A 70 13.95 8.29 -1.44
C LYS A 70 14.48 9.58 -0.85
N ILE A 71 15.60 10.05 -1.38
CA ILE A 71 16.20 11.33 -1.01
C ILE A 71 15.57 12.40 -1.89
N THR A 72 14.89 13.36 -1.28
CA THR A 72 14.29 14.51 -1.98
C THR A 72 15.29 15.67 -2.02
N GLU A 73 15.98 15.93 -0.90
CA GLU A 73 16.99 16.97 -0.80
C GLU A 73 18.17 16.49 0.04
N LEU A 74 19.38 16.87 -0.36
CA LEU A 74 20.63 16.66 0.36
C LEU A 74 21.33 18.02 0.49
N ARG A 75 21.35 18.58 1.68
CA ARG A 75 22.13 19.80 1.99
C ARG A 75 23.39 19.42 2.71
N THR A 76 24.51 20.01 2.32
CA THR A 76 25.81 19.74 2.92
C THR A 76 26.46 21.05 3.36
N LYS A 77 27.05 21.06 4.56
CA LYS A 77 27.77 22.21 5.11
C LYS A 77 29.08 21.76 5.75
N ASN A 78 30.17 22.50 5.50
CA ASN A 78 31.41 22.31 6.24
C ASN A 78 31.28 22.87 7.66
N VAL A 79 31.70 22.09 8.65
CA VAL A 79 31.62 22.46 10.07
C VAL A 79 32.96 22.23 10.77
N PRO A 80 33.20 22.85 11.95
CA PRO A 80 34.41 22.60 12.72
C PRO A 80 34.55 21.12 13.09
N PHE A 81 35.79 20.64 13.10
CA PHE A 81 36.11 19.26 13.49
C PHE A 81 35.82 19.05 14.98
N SER A 82 34.96 18.07 15.29
CA SER A 82 34.49 17.75 16.64
C SER A 82 35.31 16.64 17.31
N GLY A 83 36.00 15.80 16.51
CA GLY A 83 36.95 14.80 17.03
C GLY A 83 36.30 13.51 17.50
N TYR A 84 35.26 13.04 16.80
CA TYR A 84 34.63 11.75 17.12
C TYR A 84 35.61 10.59 16.92
N SER A 85 35.68 9.68 17.90
CA SER A 85 36.56 8.50 17.86
C SER A 85 36.01 7.34 17.00
N GLY A 86 34.80 7.50 16.45
CA GLY A 86 34.14 6.53 15.60
C GLY A 86 32.78 7.06 15.15
N PHE A 87 32.06 6.27 14.37
CA PHE A 87 30.72 6.60 13.90
C PHE A 87 29.66 5.97 14.81
N ILE A 88 28.65 6.74 15.24
CA ILE A 88 27.58 6.28 16.14
C ILE A 88 26.17 6.58 15.60
N ILE A 89 25.20 5.73 15.94
CA ILE A 89 23.78 6.01 15.69
C ILE A 89 23.21 6.63 16.96
N VAL A 90 22.82 7.89 16.92
CA VAL A 90 22.28 8.60 18.08
C VAL A 90 20.77 8.35 18.17
N PRO A 91 20.22 8.11 19.38
CA PRO A 91 18.78 7.98 19.59
C PRO A 91 18.00 9.18 19.04
N SER A 92 16.77 8.93 18.59
CA SER A 92 15.88 9.99 18.12
C SER A 92 15.39 10.85 19.28
N GLU A 93 15.33 12.17 19.08
CA GLU A 93 14.69 13.08 20.04
C GLU A 93 13.16 12.96 19.95
N SER A 94 12.49 13.02 21.09
CA SER A 94 11.02 13.07 21.19
C SER A 94 10.54 14.46 20.76
N GLY A 95 9.74 14.58 19.69
CA GLY A 95 9.27 15.87 19.18
C GLY A 95 7.95 15.77 18.42
N VAL A 96 7.41 16.91 18.00
CA VAL A 96 6.14 16.98 17.25
C VAL A 96 6.32 16.33 15.88
N PHE A 97 5.61 15.22 15.64
CA PHE A 97 5.68 14.40 14.42
C PHE A 97 4.78 14.92 13.28
N GLU A 98 4.66 16.24 13.13
CA GLU A 98 3.92 16.79 11.98
C GLU A 98 4.57 16.32 10.68
N ASN A 99 3.75 15.85 9.73
CA ASN A 99 4.20 15.28 8.45
C ASN A 99 5.08 14.02 8.58
N SER A 100 4.91 13.22 9.64
CA SER A 100 5.63 11.95 9.77
C SER A 100 5.35 11.02 8.58
N ILE A 101 6.41 10.56 7.92
CA ILE A 101 6.32 9.66 6.77
C ILE A 101 6.51 8.23 7.24
N ILE A 102 5.42 7.48 7.32
CA ILE A 102 5.47 6.03 7.51
C ILE A 102 5.69 5.38 6.16
N PRO A 103 6.67 4.48 6.02
CA PRO A 103 6.85 3.74 4.78
C PRO A 103 5.62 2.86 4.47
N PRO A 104 5.25 2.70 3.18
CA PRO A 104 4.20 1.78 2.81
C PRO A 104 4.60 0.33 3.10
N ASP A 105 3.60 -0.57 3.19
CA ASP A 105 3.87 -2.01 3.20
C ASP A 105 4.57 -2.44 1.91
N THR A 106 5.54 -3.35 1.99
CA THR A 106 6.23 -3.86 0.79
C THR A 106 6.26 -5.38 0.76
N ALA A 107 6.50 -5.92 -0.43
CA ALA A 107 6.80 -7.33 -0.58
C ALA A 107 8.07 -7.71 0.19
N ILE A 108 8.17 -8.98 0.60
CA ILE A 108 9.42 -9.53 1.14
C ILE A 108 10.55 -9.37 0.10
N CYS A 109 11.73 -8.98 0.53
CA CYS A 109 12.88 -8.87 -0.36
C CYS A 109 13.44 -10.24 -0.73
N GLU A 110 14.23 -10.31 -1.80
CA GLU A 110 14.81 -11.56 -2.28
C GLU A 110 15.62 -12.30 -1.21
N GLN A 111 16.40 -11.59 -0.39
CA GLN A 111 17.16 -12.21 0.70
C GLN A 111 16.26 -12.89 1.76
N CYS A 112 15.17 -12.22 2.18
CA CYS A 112 14.19 -12.82 3.08
C CYS A 112 13.48 -13.99 2.41
N ARG A 113 13.21 -13.90 1.10
CA ARG A 113 12.64 -15.00 0.31
C ARG A 113 13.59 -16.19 0.27
N SER A 114 14.88 -16.00 0.01
CA SER A 114 15.86 -17.10 0.01
C SER A 114 15.94 -17.76 1.39
N GLU A 115 15.97 -16.98 2.47
CA GLU A 115 16.05 -17.52 3.84
C GLU A 115 14.85 -18.39 4.26
N ILE A 116 13.65 -18.17 3.71
CA ILE A 116 12.48 -19.02 4.01
C ILE A 116 12.51 -20.35 3.23
N PHE A 117 13.31 -20.46 2.18
CA PHE A 117 13.48 -21.69 1.39
C PHE A 117 14.82 -22.40 1.67
N ASP A 118 15.70 -21.82 2.49
CA ASP A 118 17.00 -22.37 2.83
C ASP A 118 16.93 -23.24 4.11
N PRO A 119 17.17 -24.57 4.04
CA PRO A 119 17.13 -25.46 5.20
C PRO A 119 18.15 -25.13 6.30
N SER A 120 19.23 -24.42 5.96
CA SER A 120 20.26 -23.99 6.93
C SER A 120 19.87 -22.72 7.69
N SER A 121 18.88 -21.99 7.18
CA SER A 121 18.38 -20.77 7.78
C SER A 121 17.50 -21.05 8.99
N ARG A 122 17.70 -20.29 10.08
CA ARG A 122 16.77 -20.27 11.23
C ARG A 122 15.34 -19.81 10.87
N TYR A 123 15.17 -19.27 9.67
CA TYR A 123 13.90 -18.78 9.12
C TYR A 123 13.27 -19.76 8.12
N TYR A 124 13.84 -20.96 7.97
CA TYR A 124 13.34 -21.97 7.05
C TYR A 124 11.84 -22.22 7.26
N HIS A 125 11.07 -22.08 6.19
CA HIS A 125 9.62 -22.16 6.13
C HIS A 125 8.84 -21.25 7.10
N TYR A 126 9.46 -20.18 7.59
CA TYR A 126 8.80 -19.22 8.48
C TYR A 126 8.16 -18.05 7.69
N PRO A 127 6.82 -17.94 7.63
CA PRO A 127 6.13 -17.02 6.70
C PRO A 127 6.21 -15.53 7.07
N PHE A 128 6.64 -15.19 8.29
CA PHE A 128 6.72 -13.80 8.76
C PHE A 128 8.14 -13.22 8.70
N THR A 129 9.06 -13.90 8.00
CA THR A 129 10.45 -13.48 7.84
C THR A 129 10.55 -12.16 7.07
N VAL A 130 11.08 -11.13 7.73
CA VAL A 130 11.25 -9.78 7.18
C VAL A 130 12.56 -9.15 7.68
N CYS A 131 12.94 -8.02 7.07
CA CYS A 131 14.07 -7.19 7.48
C CYS A 131 13.70 -5.69 7.41
N THR A 132 14.67 -4.80 7.64
CA THR A 132 14.45 -3.33 7.54
C THR A 132 13.98 -2.87 6.16
N ASN A 133 14.33 -3.62 5.11
CA ASN A 133 14.08 -3.26 3.71
C ASN A 133 12.78 -3.84 3.15
N CYS A 134 12.02 -4.62 3.94
CA CYS A 134 10.83 -5.28 3.42
C CYS A 134 9.75 -5.59 4.46
N GLY A 135 8.59 -6.04 3.98
CA GLY A 135 7.52 -6.55 4.81
C GLY A 135 6.48 -5.49 5.21
N PRO A 136 5.63 -5.80 6.19
CA PRO A 136 4.53 -4.94 6.57
C PRO A 136 5.05 -3.72 7.34
N ARG A 137 4.37 -2.58 7.18
CA ARG A 137 4.67 -1.29 7.78
C ARG A 137 3.37 -0.64 8.22
N TYR A 138 2.70 0.07 7.31
CA TYR A 138 1.42 0.72 7.57
C TYR A 138 0.41 -0.22 8.23
N THR A 139 0.29 -1.46 7.75
CA THR A 139 -0.66 -2.46 8.28
C THR A 139 -0.40 -2.89 9.72
N THR A 140 0.79 -2.63 10.29
CA THR A 140 1.13 -2.96 11.68
C THR A 140 1.07 -1.77 12.64
N VAL A 141 1.04 -0.54 12.13
CA VAL A 141 1.14 0.67 12.97
C VAL A 141 -0.15 0.89 13.76
N ARG A 142 -0.06 0.94 15.09
CA ARG A 142 -1.17 1.38 15.96
C ARG A 142 -1.12 2.90 16.18
N THR A 143 0.08 3.41 16.41
CA THR A 143 0.35 4.84 16.63
C THR A 143 1.79 5.20 16.28
N LEU A 144 2.13 6.48 16.35
CA LEU A 144 3.49 6.99 16.16
C LEU A 144 4.13 7.35 17.51
N PRO A 145 5.47 7.32 17.63
CA PRO A 145 6.48 7.03 16.59
C PRO A 145 6.49 5.56 16.13
N TYR A 146 7.07 5.30 14.94
CA TYR A 146 7.19 3.96 14.35
C TYR A 146 8.24 3.10 15.06
N ASP A 147 7.84 2.61 16.22
CA ASP A 147 8.61 1.71 17.09
C ASP A 147 7.79 0.47 17.42
N ARG A 148 8.48 -0.65 17.68
CA ARG A 148 7.86 -1.97 17.85
C ARG A 148 6.68 -1.95 18.83
N GLU A 149 6.83 -1.28 19.97
CA GLU A 149 5.80 -1.09 21.02
C GLU A 149 4.52 -0.41 20.52
N ASN A 150 4.63 0.44 19.51
CA ASN A 150 3.52 1.16 18.87
C ASN A 150 2.95 0.41 17.65
N THR A 151 3.34 -0.84 17.44
CA THR A 151 2.85 -1.70 16.36
C THR A 151 2.15 -2.95 16.90
N THR A 152 1.52 -3.72 16.01
CA THR A 152 0.98 -5.05 16.33
C THR A 152 2.07 -6.07 16.66
N MET A 153 3.34 -5.74 16.46
CA MET A 153 4.48 -6.58 16.83
C MET A 153 4.86 -6.45 18.31
N ALA A 154 4.29 -5.49 19.04
CA ALA A 154 4.38 -5.38 20.49
C ALA A 154 3.81 -6.62 21.21
N ASP A 155 2.86 -7.31 20.57
CA ASP A 155 2.21 -8.51 21.10
C ASP A 155 3.16 -9.74 21.10
N PHE A 156 4.36 -9.60 20.51
CA PHE A 156 5.34 -10.66 20.28
C PHE A 156 6.71 -10.25 20.83
N PRO A 157 7.01 -10.48 22.12
CA PRO A 157 8.31 -10.13 22.70
C PRO A 157 9.48 -10.84 22.00
N LEU A 158 10.60 -10.15 21.76
CA LEU A 158 11.75 -10.71 21.05
C LEU A 158 12.42 -11.84 21.86
N CYS A 159 12.77 -12.94 21.20
CA CYS A 159 13.66 -13.95 21.78
C CYS A 159 15.12 -13.43 21.78
N PRO A 160 16.02 -14.03 22.58
CA PRO A 160 17.41 -13.58 22.69
C PRO A 160 18.15 -13.49 21.34
N GLU A 161 17.89 -14.41 20.41
CA GLU A 161 18.53 -14.38 19.09
C GLU A 161 17.94 -13.31 18.17
N CYS A 162 16.66 -12.94 18.29
CA CYS A 162 16.11 -11.81 17.55
C CYS A 162 16.52 -10.48 18.16
N GLU A 163 16.66 -10.41 19.49
CA GLU A 163 17.16 -9.22 20.19
C GLU A 163 18.56 -8.85 19.70
N LYS A 164 19.46 -9.85 19.62
CA LYS A 164 20.81 -9.66 19.07
C LYS A 164 20.78 -9.06 17.66
N GLU A 165 19.96 -9.62 16.76
CA GLU A 165 19.82 -9.12 15.38
C GLU A 165 19.18 -7.72 15.33
N TYR A 166 18.27 -7.40 16.25
CA TYR A 166 17.60 -6.12 16.35
C TYR A 166 18.55 -5.01 16.84
N THR A 167 19.49 -5.34 17.74
CA THR A 167 20.42 -4.38 18.34
C THR A 167 21.78 -4.28 17.65
N ASP A 168 22.15 -5.22 16.77
CA ASP A 168 23.44 -5.22 16.06
C ASP A 168 23.39 -4.34 14.80
N PRO A 169 24.10 -3.18 14.76
CA PRO A 169 24.10 -2.27 13.61
C PRO A 169 24.66 -2.86 12.31
N LEU A 170 25.40 -3.96 12.39
CA LEU A 170 25.93 -4.68 11.24
C LEU A 170 24.93 -5.71 10.70
N ASN A 171 23.88 -6.02 11.45
CA ASN A 171 22.84 -6.94 11.01
C ASN A 171 21.80 -6.24 10.14
N ARG A 172 21.35 -6.90 9.07
CA ARG A 172 20.28 -6.41 8.17
C ARG A 172 18.92 -6.23 8.85
N ARG A 173 18.76 -6.74 10.08
CA ARG A 173 17.56 -6.61 10.92
C ARG A 173 17.72 -5.58 12.05
N TYR A 174 18.80 -4.80 12.06
CA TYR A 174 18.98 -3.70 13.00
C TYR A 174 17.77 -2.76 13.00
N HIS A 175 17.10 -2.60 14.15
CA HIS A 175 15.86 -1.84 14.28
C HIS A 175 14.76 -2.20 13.26
N ALA A 176 14.76 -3.44 12.75
CA ALA A 176 13.62 -3.93 11.98
C ALA A 176 12.46 -4.15 12.95
N GLN A 177 11.58 -3.15 13.08
CA GLN A 177 10.44 -3.18 14.00
C GLN A 177 9.60 -4.47 13.91
N PRO A 178 9.37 -5.08 12.72
CA PRO A 178 8.63 -6.34 12.62
C PRO A 178 9.47 -7.61 12.65
N VAL A 179 10.75 -7.54 13.05
CA VAL A 179 11.61 -8.73 13.15
C VAL A 179 11.00 -9.74 14.13
N CYS A 180 11.00 -11.01 13.72
CA CYS A 180 10.58 -12.13 14.54
C CYS A 180 11.06 -13.44 13.90
N CYS A 181 11.00 -14.54 14.64
CA CYS A 181 11.31 -15.89 14.18
C CYS A 181 10.26 -16.90 14.71
N PRO A 182 10.34 -18.20 14.36
CA PRO A 182 9.40 -19.20 14.85
C PRO A 182 9.26 -19.29 16.38
N LYS A 183 10.26 -18.85 17.15
CA LYS A 183 10.23 -18.90 18.63
C LYS A 183 9.43 -17.77 19.27
N CYS A 184 9.42 -16.59 18.64
CA CYS A 184 8.91 -15.36 19.27
C CYS A 184 7.81 -14.67 18.47
N GLY A 185 7.62 -15.03 17.21
CA GLY A 185 6.74 -14.32 16.31
C GLY A 185 5.36 -14.96 16.16
N PRO A 186 4.59 -14.45 15.19
CA PRO A 186 3.26 -14.96 14.91
C PRO A 186 3.25 -16.42 14.45
N GLU A 187 2.16 -17.10 14.78
CA GLU A 187 1.89 -18.46 14.35
C GLU A 187 0.81 -18.46 13.27
N ILE A 188 0.98 -19.34 12.27
CA ILE A 188 0.02 -19.59 11.20
C ILE A 188 -0.61 -20.98 11.38
N TRP A 189 -1.89 -21.12 11.03
CA TRP A 189 -2.60 -22.39 11.09
C TRP A 189 -3.70 -22.48 10.05
N LEU A 190 -4.05 -23.72 9.70
CA LEU A 190 -5.19 -24.03 8.86
C LEU A 190 -6.37 -24.45 9.74
N SER A 191 -7.56 -23.97 9.45
CA SER A 191 -8.80 -24.42 10.10
C SER A 191 -9.87 -24.83 9.10
N ASP A 192 -10.78 -25.69 9.54
CA ASP A 192 -12.01 -26.04 8.82
C ASP A 192 -13.02 -24.88 8.78
N ARG A 193 -14.22 -25.15 8.24
CA ARG A 193 -15.32 -24.19 8.09
C ARG A 193 -15.86 -23.68 9.44
N GLU A 194 -15.72 -24.49 10.48
CA GLU A 194 -16.18 -24.22 11.83
C GLU A 194 -15.12 -23.50 12.68
N GLY A 195 -13.89 -23.41 12.18
CA GLY A 195 -12.76 -22.77 12.85
C GLY A 195 -11.92 -23.72 13.72
N ASN A 196 -12.13 -25.04 13.63
CA ASN A 196 -11.29 -26.02 14.30
C ASN A 196 -9.95 -26.11 13.58
N VAL A 197 -8.86 -26.10 14.36
CA VAL A 197 -7.51 -26.15 13.81
C VAL A 197 -7.17 -27.54 13.30
N LEU A 198 -6.72 -27.63 12.05
CA LEU A 198 -6.31 -28.87 11.40
C LEU A 198 -4.80 -29.08 11.46
N SER A 199 -4.01 -28.04 11.17
CA SER A 199 -2.54 -28.08 11.19
C SER A 199 -1.95 -26.70 11.44
N ARG A 200 -0.64 -26.64 11.75
CA ARG A 200 0.07 -25.40 12.12
C ARG A 200 1.40 -25.25 11.37
N GLY A 201 1.94 -24.03 11.37
CA GLY A 201 3.24 -23.74 10.76
C GLY A 201 3.27 -24.00 9.26
N TYR A 202 4.38 -24.52 8.76
CA TYR A 202 4.55 -24.83 7.33
C TYR A 202 3.54 -25.88 6.84
N GLU A 203 3.24 -26.90 7.65
CA GLU A 203 2.26 -27.94 7.30
C GLU A 203 0.89 -27.33 6.98
N ALA A 204 0.45 -26.31 7.70
CA ALA A 204 -0.77 -25.57 7.39
C ALA A 204 -0.78 -24.94 6.00
N ILE A 205 0.34 -24.32 5.60
CA ILE A 205 0.48 -23.70 4.28
C ILE A 205 0.51 -24.77 3.19
N ALA A 206 1.20 -25.87 3.48
CA ALA A 206 1.38 -26.97 2.55
C ALA A 206 0.05 -27.70 2.30
N SER A 207 -0.72 -28.03 3.35
CA SER A 207 -2.07 -28.55 3.25
C SER A 207 -3.03 -27.57 2.57
N ALA A 208 -2.90 -26.26 2.82
CA ALA A 208 -3.69 -25.26 2.11
C ALA A 208 -3.42 -25.27 0.60
N SER A 209 -2.16 -25.44 0.19
CA SER A 209 -1.80 -25.62 -1.22
C SER A 209 -2.46 -26.87 -1.81
N ASP A 210 -2.41 -28.00 -1.11
CA ASP A 210 -3.01 -29.26 -1.59
C ASP A 210 -4.53 -29.10 -1.77
N LEU A 211 -5.23 -28.54 -0.77
CA LEU A 211 -6.67 -28.30 -0.82
C LEU A 211 -7.07 -27.36 -1.96
N LEU A 212 -6.27 -26.33 -2.26
CA LEU A 212 -6.49 -25.47 -3.42
C LEU A 212 -6.35 -26.26 -4.73
N GLN A 213 -5.38 -27.17 -4.84
CA GLN A 213 -5.23 -28.02 -6.02
C GLN A 213 -6.41 -28.99 -6.19
N GLU A 214 -6.97 -29.48 -5.09
CA GLU A 214 -8.17 -30.32 -5.07
C GLU A 214 -9.47 -29.56 -5.39
N GLY A 215 -9.40 -28.24 -5.58
CA GLY A 215 -10.55 -27.41 -5.97
C GLY A 215 -11.26 -26.70 -4.81
N SER A 216 -10.75 -26.81 -3.58
CA SER A 216 -11.31 -26.10 -2.43
C SER A 216 -11.11 -24.58 -2.53
N ILE A 217 -12.02 -23.83 -1.91
CA ILE A 217 -11.98 -22.38 -1.80
C ILE A 217 -11.48 -22.00 -0.39
N LEU A 218 -10.40 -21.23 -0.29
CA LEU A 218 -9.77 -20.89 0.99
C LEU A 218 -9.82 -19.39 1.27
N ALA A 219 -10.03 -19.01 2.53
CA ALA A 219 -9.69 -17.67 3.01
C ALA A 219 -8.23 -17.65 3.47
N VAL A 220 -7.41 -16.76 2.91
CA VAL A 220 -5.98 -16.62 3.25
C VAL A 220 -5.74 -15.26 3.90
N LYS A 221 -5.28 -15.24 5.15
CA LYS A 221 -4.95 -13.98 5.84
C LYS A 221 -3.62 -13.40 5.34
N GLY A 222 -3.68 -12.21 4.76
CA GLY A 222 -2.53 -11.45 4.26
C GLY A 222 -2.06 -10.33 5.19
N PHE A 223 -1.32 -9.35 4.65
CA PHE A 223 -0.84 -8.20 5.43
C PHE A 223 -1.94 -7.20 5.77
N GLY A 224 -2.75 -6.82 4.78
CA GLY A 224 -3.76 -5.75 4.91
C GLY A 224 -5.20 -6.25 5.05
N GLY A 225 -5.42 -7.55 4.90
CA GLY A 225 -6.71 -8.22 5.11
C GLY A 225 -6.70 -9.63 4.53
N PHE A 226 -7.88 -10.18 4.32
CA PHE A 226 -8.06 -11.53 3.79
C PHE A 226 -8.24 -11.56 2.27
N HIS A 227 -7.65 -12.59 1.65
CA HIS A 227 -7.97 -13.03 0.29
C HIS A 227 -8.89 -14.23 0.31
N ILE A 228 -9.72 -14.39 -0.71
CA ILE A 228 -10.37 -15.65 -1.05
C ILE A 228 -9.65 -16.23 -2.26
N ALA A 229 -9.22 -17.48 -2.13
CA ALA A 229 -8.40 -18.18 -3.09
C ALA A 229 -9.04 -19.47 -3.57
N CYS A 230 -8.86 -19.78 -4.85
CA CYS A 230 -9.19 -21.06 -5.48
C CYS A 230 -8.25 -21.28 -6.67
N ASN A 231 -8.21 -22.49 -7.23
CA ASN A 231 -7.38 -22.78 -8.40
C ASN A 231 -7.89 -22.05 -9.65
N ALA A 232 -7.11 -21.11 -10.18
CA ALA A 232 -7.49 -20.32 -11.35
C ALA A 232 -7.42 -21.09 -12.67
N ARG A 233 -6.80 -22.28 -12.68
CA ARG A 233 -6.75 -23.17 -13.86
C ARG A 233 -7.98 -24.08 -13.98
N GLN A 234 -8.82 -24.15 -12.96
CA GLN A 234 -9.97 -25.04 -12.94
C GLN A 234 -11.27 -24.24 -13.01
N GLU A 235 -12.15 -24.60 -13.94
CA GLU A 235 -13.41 -23.88 -14.14
C GLU A 235 -14.40 -24.06 -12.99
N GLU A 236 -14.50 -25.29 -12.45
CA GLU A 236 -15.50 -25.62 -11.43
C GLU A 236 -15.29 -24.83 -10.13
N PRO A 237 -14.07 -24.75 -9.55
CA PRO A 237 -13.81 -23.91 -8.37
C PRO A 237 -14.06 -22.42 -8.59
N VAL A 238 -13.69 -21.88 -9.76
CA VAL A 238 -13.87 -20.45 -10.05
C VAL A 238 -15.35 -20.10 -10.19
N ASN A 239 -16.13 -20.93 -10.90
CA ASN A 239 -17.58 -20.74 -11.01
C ASN A 239 -18.29 -20.90 -9.67
N GLU A 240 -17.87 -21.86 -8.85
CA GLU A 240 -18.41 -22.03 -7.51
C GLU A 240 -18.12 -20.81 -6.62
N LEU A 241 -16.89 -20.26 -6.70
CA LEU A 241 -16.55 -19.01 -6.03
C LEU A 241 -17.45 -17.85 -6.47
N ARG A 242 -17.69 -17.68 -7.78
CA ARG A 242 -18.60 -16.64 -8.30
C ARG A 242 -20.01 -16.79 -7.77
N ARG A 243 -20.53 -18.02 -7.74
CA ARG A 243 -21.87 -18.34 -7.23
C ARG A 243 -21.98 -17.96 -5.76
N ARG A 244 -21.00 -18.34 -4.93
CA ARG A 244 -20.97 -18.03 -3.49
C ARG A 244 -20.81 -16.53 -3.22
N LEU A 245 -20.00 -15.82 -4.01
CA LEU A 245 -19.81 -14.36 -3.89
C LEU A 245 -20.91 -13.52 -4.54
N LYS A 246 -21.80 -14.13 -5.33
CA LYS A 246 -22.79 -13.43 -6.17
C LYS A 246 -22.13 -12.39 -7.09
N ARG A 247 -21.01 -12.78 -7.69
CA ARG A 247 -20.17 -11.92 -8.54
C ARG A 247 -20.04 -12.55 -9.93
N PRO A 248 -21.04 -12.37 -10.81
CA PRO A 248 -21.10 -13.11 -12.07
C PRO A 248 -19.99 -12.70 -13.05
N GLU A 249 -19.73 -11.40 -13.20
CA GLU A 249 -18.88 -10.92 -14.31
C GLU A 249 -17.60 -10.22 -13.88
N GLN A 250 -17.60 -9.55 -12.71
CA GLN A 250 -16.44 -8.75 -12.29
C GLN A 250 -15.18 -9.63 -12.25
N PRO A 251 -14.09 -9.25 -12.95
CA PRO A 251 -12.92 -10.10 -13.14
C PRO A 251 -12.21 -10.35 -11.82
N PHE A 252 -11.70 -11.55 -11.62
CA PHE A 252 -10.85 -11.88 -10.48
C PHE A 252 -9.39 -11.57 -10.78
N ALA A 253 -8.68 -11.10 -9.76
CA ALA A 253 -7.23 -11.03 -9.79
C ALA A 253 -6.65 -12.43 -9.54
N VAL A 254 -5.55 -12.75 -10.21
CA VAL A 254 -4.84 -14.02 -10.05
C VAL A 254 -3.41 -13.79 -9.59
N MET A 255 -2.91 -14.69 -8.76
CA MET A 255 -1.54 -14.73 -8.29
C MET A 255 -0.81 -15.92 -8.91
N ALA A 256 0.34 -15.64 -9.50
CA ALA A 256 1.29 -16.64 -9.97
C ALA A 256 2.57 -16.57 -9.13
N LYS A 257 3.37 -17.64 -9.08
CA LYS A 257 4.61 -17.69 -8.30
C LYS A 257 5.63 -16.61 -8.68
N ASN A 258 5.81 -16.38 -9.98
CA ASN A 258 6.78 -15.45 -10.53
C ASN A 258 6.34 -14.97 -11.93
N ALA A 259 7.10 -14.03 -12.50
CA ALA A 259 6.79 -13.46 -13.81
C ALA A 259 6.82 -14.50 -14.95
N GLY A 260 7.68 -15.53 -14.86
CA GLY A 260 7.74 -16.59 -15.88
C GLY A 260 6.47 -17.44 -15.94
N VAL A 261 5.86 -17.75 -14.79
CA VAL A 261 4.55 -18.43 -14.75
C VAL A 261 3.45 -17.49 -15.28
N ALA A 262 3.54 -16.19 -14.98
CA ALA A 262 2.57 -15.21 -15.46
C ALA A 262 2.57 -15.05 -16.99
N GLU A 263 3.72 -15.17 -17.65
CA GLU A 263 3.87 -15.15 -19.11
C GLU A 263 3.07 -16.27 -19.80
N SER A 264 2.75 -17.37 -19.09
CA SER A 264 1.96 -18.45 -19.69
C SER A 264 0.49 -18.06 -19.95
N PHE A 265 -0.01 -16.96 -19.38
CA PHE A 265 -1.43 -16.58 -19.49
C PHE A 265 -1.67 -15.07 -19.63
N ALA A 266 -0.63 -14.24 -19.53
CA ALA A 266 -0.72 -12.80 -19.68
C ALA A 266 0.45 -12.30 -20.50
N ASP A 267 0.23 -11.21 -21.24
CA ASP A 267 1.27 -10.46 -21.91
C ASP A 267 1.94 -9.51 -20.91
N LEU A 268 3.26 -9.69 -20.72
CA LEU A 268 4.07 -8.90 -19.79
C LEU A 268 4.93 -7.84 -20.50
N GLU A 269 4.70 -7.55 -21.78
CA GLU A 269 5.47 -6.55 -22.51
C GLU A 269 5.41 -5.14 -21.89
N GLY A 270 6.51 -4.39 -22.07
CA GLY A 270 6.63 -3.01 -21.62
C GLY A 270 6.60 -2.82 -20.10
N ALA A 271 5.97 -1.74 -19.66
CA ALA A 271 5.96 -1.31 -18.25
C ALA A 271 5.22 -2.29 -17.31
N GLY A 272 4.36 -3.17 -17.84
CA GLY A 272 3.58 -4.11 -17.04
C GLY A 272 4.46 -5.01 -16.16
N ARG A 273 5.56 -5.54 -16.73
CA ARG A 273 6.53 -6.37 -15.99
C ARG A 273 7.21 -5.61 -14.85
N GLU A 274 7.59 -4.36 -15.07
CA GLU A 274 8.28 -3.54 -14.08
C GLU A 274 7.42 -3.35 -12.83
N TYR A 275 6.16 -2.94 -13.01
CA TYR A 275 5.25 -2.78 -11.88
C TYR A 275 4.94 -4.11 -11.20
N LEU A 276 4.68 -5.17 -11.96
CA LEU A 276 4.37 -6.50 -11.44
C LEU A 276 5.52 -7.07 -10.59
N THR A 277 6.77 -6.78 -10.97
CA THR A 277 7.98 -7.25 -10.28
C THR A 277 8.51 -6.30 -9.21
N SER A 278 7.98 -5.08 -9.14
CA SER A 278 8.35 -4.07 -8.15
C SER A 278 8.20 -4.55 -6.71
N HIS A 279 8.91 -3.92 -5.77
CA HIS A 279 8.73 -4.18 -4.34
C HIS A 279 7.31 -3.87 -3.82
N ARG A 280 6.50 -3.15 -4.61
CA ARG A 280 5.10 -2.81 -4.28
C ARG A 280 4.13 -3.93 -4.68
N ARG A 281 4.46 -4.76 -5.69
CA ARG A 281 3.64 -5.91 -6.17
C ARG A 281 2.14 -5.58 -6.31
N PRO A 282 1.73 -4.53 -7.02
CA PRO A 282 0.31 -4.27 -7.28
C PRO A 282 -0.31 -5.39 -8.12
N ILE A 283 -1.63 -5.44 -8.15
CA ILE A 283 -2.36 -6.13 -9.21
C ILE A 283 -2.20 -5.29 -10.49
N THR A 284 -1.52 -5.83 -11.48
CA THR A 284 -1.32 -5.21 -12.79
C THR A 284 -2.31 -5.81 -13.78
N VAL A 285 -3.16 -4.97 -14.37
CA VAL A 285 -4.07 -5.37 -15.44
C VAL A 285 -3.29 -5.48 -16.74
N LEU A 286 -3.18 -6.69 -17.26
CA LEU A 286 -2.40 -7.06 -18.44
C LEU A 286 -3.30 -7.67 -19.51
N PRO A 287 -2.98 -7.54 -20.80
CA PRO A 287 -3.64 -8.33 -21.85
C PRO A 287 -3.47 -9.83 -21.57
N ARG A 288 -4.47 -10.62 -21.94
CA ARG A 288 -4.34 -12.08 -21.94
C ARG A 288 -3.35 -12.50 -23.02
N SER A 289 -2.60 -13.57 -22.77
CA SER A 289 -1.82 -14.20 -23.84
C SER A 289 -2.75 -14.84 -24.88
N GLU A 290 -2.24 -15.07 -26.10
CA GLU A 290 -2.97 -15.82 -27.12
C GLU A 290 -3.21 -17.28 -26.70
N GLU A 291 -2.26 -17.88 -25.98
CA GLU A 291 -2.35 -19.23 -25.40
C GLU A 291 -2.93 -19.20 -23.97
N PHE A 292 -4.00 -18.43 -23.75
CA PHE A 292 -4.61 -18.28 -22.42
C PHE A 292 -5.02 -19.64 -21.84
N ASN A 293 -4.42 -20.00 -20.71
CA ASN A 293 -4.54 -21.34 -20.12
C ASN A 293 -5.09 -21.35 -18.69
N LEU A 294 -5.86 -20.32 -18.33
CA LEU A 294 -6.66 -20.26 -17.11
C LEU A 294 -8.14 -20.50 -17.43
N ALA A 295 -8.96 -20.71 -16.39
CA ALA A 295 -10.41 -20.72 -16.54
C ALA A 295 -10.91 -19.39 -17.15
N ASP A 296 -11.73 -19.46 -18.19
CA ASP A 296 -12.40 -18.32 -18.81
C ASP A 296 -13.24 -17.54 -17.81
N SER A 297 -13.83 -18.25 -16.84
CA SER A 297 -14.58 -17.64 -15.75
C SER A 297 -13.72 -16.77 -14.82
N VAL A 298 -12.38 -16.75 -14.92
CA VAL A 298 -11.56 -15.80 -14.15
C VAL A 298 -11.85 -14.36 -14.56
N SER A 299 -12.05 -14.08 -15.85
CA SER A 299 -12.26 -12.73 -16.36
C SER A 299 -13.23 -12.70 -17.57
N PRO A 300 -14.48 -13.17 -17.41
CA PRO A 300 -15.38 -13.47 -18.53
C PRO A 300 -15.60 -12.25 -19.43
N GLY A 301 -15.50 -12.46 -20.75
CA GLY A 301 -15.74 -11.42 -21.76
C GLY A 301 -14.68 -10.31 -21.84
N LEU A 302 -13.59 -10.39 -21.08
CA LEU A 302 -12.53 -9.37 -21.06
C LEU A 302 -11.24 -9.88 -21.72
N HIS A 303 -10.62 -9.03 -22.53
CA HIS A 303 -9.31 -9.27 -23.15
C HIS A 303 -8.12 -9.08 -22.18
N ASN A 304 -8.38 -8.63 -20.95
CA ASN A 304 -7.37 -8.38 -19.93
C ASN A 304 -7.61 -9.22 -18.68
N ILE A 305 -6.55 -9.42 -17.90
CA ILE A 305 -6.55 -10.11 -16.62
C ILE A 305 -5.74 -9.32 -15.58
N GLY A 306 -6.22 -9.28 -14.33
CA GLY A 306 -5.47 -8.70 -13.22
C GLY A 306 -4.48 -9.72 -12.66
N VAL A 307 -3.19 -9.44 -12.75
CA VAL A 307 -2.11 -10.35 -12.31
C VAL A 307 -1.36 -9.74 -11.14
N MET A 308 -1.04 -10.55 -10.14
CA MET A 308 -0.18 -10.17 -9.02
C MET A 308 0.85 -11.26 -8.73
N LEU A 309 1.93 -10.91 -8.04
CA LEU A 309 2.97 -11.85 -7.59
C LEU A 309 3.01 -11.90 -6.05
N PRO A 310 3.58 -12.97 -5.46
CA PRO A 310 3.57 -13.19 -4.03
C PRO A 310 4.36 -12.09 -3.33
N TYR A 311 3.75 -11.45 -2.33
CA TYR A 311 4.39 -10.35 -1.58
C TYR A 311 4.60 -10.68 -0.11
N THR A 312 3.98 -11.73 0.41
CA THR A 312 4.20 -12.23 1.79
C THR A 312 4.99 -13.53 1.79
N GLY A 313 5.61 -13.90 2.92
CA GLY A 313 6.21 -15.23 3.07
C GLY A 313 5.18 -16.35 2.95
N THR A 314 3.98 -16.17 3.52
CA THR A 314 2.85 -17.12 3.36
C THR A 314 2.53 -17.38 1.89
N GLN A 315 2.35 -16.32 1.10
CA GLN A 315 2.03 -16.46 -0.33
C GLN A 315 3.18 -17.12 -1.09
N ASN A 316 4.44 -16.81 -0.77
CA ASN A 316 5.59 -17.47 -1.41
C ASN A 316 5.61 -18.98 -1.12
N LEU A 317 5.40 -19.37 0.14
CA LEU A 317 5.36 -20.77 0.58
C LEU A 317 4.14 -21.52 0.02
N LEU A 318 3.05 -20.84 -0.32
CA LEU A 318 1.87 -21.45 -0.96
C LEU A 318 2.17 -22.02 -2.35
N PHE A 319 3.20 -21.54 -3.04
CA PHE A 319 3.67 -22.05 -4.35
C PHE A 319 4.91 -22.94 -4.23
N ASP A 320 5.23 -23.42 -3.02
CA ASP A 320 6.40 -24.25 -2.79
C ASP A 320 6.24 -25.63 -3.44
N ARG A 321 5.13 -26.31 -3.14
CA ARG A 321 4.81 -27.65 -3.66
C ARG A 321 4.42 -27.68 -5.12
N VAL A 322 3.70 -26.66 -5.60
CA VAL A 322 3.20 -26.59 -6.97
C VAL A 322 3.63 -25.26 -7.61
N PRO A 323 4.85 -25.19 -8.16
CA PRO A 323 5.41 -23.94 -8.66
C PRO A 323 4.62 -23.26 -9.79
N ASP A 324 3.96 -24.05 -10.63
CA ASP A 324 3.21 -23.57 -11.81
C ASP A 324 1.72 -23.34 -11.53
N ALA A 325 1.31 -23.47 -10.25
CA ALA A 325 -0.03 -23.14 -9.82
C ALA A 325 -0.33 -21.65 -10.04
N VAL A 326 -1.61 -21.38 -10.32
CA VAL A 326 -2.15 -20.02 -10.40
C VAL A 326 -3.41 -20.00 -9.57
N TYR A 327 -3.49 -19.07 -8.62
CA TYR A 327 -4.63 -18.98 -7.71
C TYR A 327 -5.38 -17.67 -7.95
N VAL A 328 -6.70 -17.73 -7.96
CA VAL A 328 -7.51 -16.52 -7.74
C VAL A 328 -7.12 -15.94 -6.39
N MET A 329 -6.96 -14.63 -6.29
CA MET A 329 -6.68 -13.90 -5.04
C MET A 329 -7.55 -12.65 -5.02
N THR A 330 -8.85 -12.81 -4.75
CA THR A 330 -9.77 -11.68 -4.60
C THR A 330 -9.85 -11.23 -3.15
N SER A 331 -10.04 -9.93 -2.90
CA SER A 331 -10.32 -9.41 -1.56
C SER A 331 -11.54 -10.11 -0.94
N ALA A 332 -11.43 -10.48 0.34
CA ALA A 332 -12.51 -11.10 1.11
C ALA A 332 -13.48 -10.03 1.62
N ASN A 333 -14.24 -9.46 0.68
CA ASN A 333 -15.33 -8.55 0.94
C ASN A 333 -16.53 -8.85 0.05
N LEU A 334 -17.72 -8.55 0.57
CA LEU A 334 -18.87 -8.33 -0.30
C LEU A 334 -18.64 -7.05 -1.12
N PRO A 335 -19.16 -6.98 -2.36
CA PRO A 335 -19.04 -5.79 -3.19
C PRO A 335 -19.41 -4.51 -2.45
N GLY A 336 -18.54 -3.49 -2.53
CA GLY A 336 -18.74 -2.18 -1.90
C GLY A 336 -18.44 -2.10 -0.40
N ARG A 337 -18.22 -3.23 0.28
CA ARG A 337 -17.89 -3.29 1.72
C ARG A 337 -16.38 -3.36 1.97
N PRO A 338 -15.90 -2.97 3.17
CA PRO A 338 -14.48 -3.05 3.49
C PRO A 338 -14.02 -4.51 3.65
N MET A 339 -12.75 -4.75 3.35
CA MET A 339 -12.10 -6.07 3.48
C MET A 339 -12.12 -6.62 4.91
N VAL A 340 -12.37 -7.91 5.11
CA VAL A 340 -12.26 -8.50 6.45
C VAL A 340 -10.78 -8.49 6.91
N VAL A 341 -10.54 -8.21 8.20
CA VAL A 341 -9.18 -8.17 8.79
C VAL A 341 -9.03 -9.00 10.07
N ASP A 342 -10.13 -9.22 10.80
CA ASP A 342 -10.15 -10.01 12.04
C ASP A 342 -10.48 -11.48 11.77
N ASN A 343 -9.91 -12.38 12.58
CA ASN A 343 -10.11 -13.83 12.41
C ASN A 343 -11.55 -14.25 12.73
N ARG A 344 -12.18 -13.67 13.76
CA ARG A 344 -13.56 -14.00 14.13
C ARG A 344 -14.53 -13.45 13.10
N GLU A 345 -14.29 -12.21 12.67
CA GLU A 345 -15.06 -11.60 11.59
C GLU A 345 -14.97 -12.44 10.29
N ALA A 346 -13.81 -13.02 9.97
CA ALA A 346 -13.65 -13.88 8.80
C ALA A 346 -14.51 -15.14 8.90
N LEU A 347 -14.48 -15.84 10.04
CA LEU A 347 -15.30 -17.04 10.27
C LEU A 347 -16.79 -16.74 10.18
N GLU A 348 -17.23 -15.57 10.65
CA GLU A 348 -18.64 -15.16 10.59
C GLU A 348 -19.07 -14.74 9.18
N LYS A 349 -18.32 -13.84 8.55
CA LYS A 349 -18.72 -13.21 7.27
C LYS A 349 -18.44 -14.07 6.04
N LEU A 350 -17.47 -14.97 6.11
CA LEU A 350 -17.11 -15.86 5.00
C LEU A 350 -17.74 -17.25 5.13
N LYS A 351 -18.60 -17.45 6.14
CA LYS A 351 -19.37 -18.67 6.32
C LYS A 351 -20.22 -18.96 5.08
N GLY A 352 -20.06 -20.16 4.53
CA GLY A 352 -20.75 -20.58 3.29
C GLY A 352 -20.14 -20.03 2.00
N ILE A 353 -19.06 -19.25 2.10
CA ILE A 353 -18.27 -18.78 0.95
C ILE A 353 -17.00 -19.61 0.79
N VAL A 354 -16.27 -19.83 1.88
CA VAL A 354 -15.00 -20.56 1.87
C VAL A 354 -15.11 -21.90 2.59
N ASP A 355 -14.24 -22.83 2.20
CA ASP A 355 -14.15 -24.20 2.70
C ASP A 355 -13.15 -24.32 3.85
N PHE A 356 -12.06 -23.56 3.82
CA PHE A 356 -11.05 -23.56 4.89
C PHE A 356 -10.49 -22.16 5.09
N TYR A 357 -9.81 -21.96 6.21
CA TYR A 357 -9.18 -20.69 6.57
C TYR A 357 -7.71 -20.90 6.91
N LEU A 358 -6.83 -20.22 6.20
CA LEU A 358 -5.42 -20.10 6.55
C LEU A 358 -5.22 -18.80 7.34
N LEU A 359 -5.13 -18.94 8.66
CA LEU A 359 -5.18 -17.86 9.65
C LEU A 359 -3.84 -17.65 10.34
N HIS A 360 -3.64 -16.46 10.89
CA HIS A 360 -2.55 -16.19 11.81
C HIS A 360 -2.95 -15.22 12.93
N ASN A 361 -2.17 -15.21 14.01
CA ASN A 361 -2.44 -14.40 15.21
C ASN A 361 -1.85 -12.98 15.15
N ARG A 362 -1.07 -12.62 14.12
CA ARG A 362 -0.72 -11.20 13.91
C ARG A 362 -1.95 -10.37 13.59
N VAL A 363 -2.24 -9.36 14.41
CA VAL A 363 -3.30 -8.38 14.17
C VAL A 363 -2.94 -7.49 12.98
N ILE A 364 -3.95 -7.11 12.20
CA ILE A 364 -3.87 -6.12 11.13
C ILE A 364 -4.46 -4.83 11.71
N ALA A 365 -3.61 -3.86 12.02
CA ALA A 365 -4.04 -2.60 12.64
C ALA A 365 -4.75 -1.71 11.62
N ASN A 366 -4.20 -1.62 10.41
CA ASN A 366 -4.75 -0.81 9.33
C ASN A 366 -5.06 -1.70 8.14
N ARG A 367 -6.33 -1.71 7.74
CA ARG A 367 -6.78 -2.40 6.53
C ARG A 367 -6.12 -1.76 5.32
N ASN A 368 -5.66 -2.60 4.38
CA ASN A 368 -5.01 -2.11 3.17
C ASN A 368 -5.25 -3.10 2.01
N ASP A 369 -6.21 -2.77 1.15
CA ASP A 369 -6.51 -3.53 -0.06
C ASP A 369 -5.32 -3.57 -1.03
N ASP A 370 -5.30 -4.54 -1.94
CA ASP A 370 -4.31 -4.55 -3.00
C ASP A 370 -4.52 -3.38 -3.97
N THR A 371 -3.44 -2.66 -4.27
CA THR A 371 -3.43 -1.67 -5.34
C THR A 371 -3.71 -2.34 -6.68
N VAL A 372 -4.54 -1.72 -7.51
CA VAL A 372 -4.84 -2.16 -8.88
C VAL A 372 -4.43 -1.07 -9.84
N ILE A 373 -3.59 -1.41 -10.81
CA ILE A 373 -3.12 -0.51 -11.86
C ILE A 373 -3.42 -1.09 -13.24
N ARG A 374 -3.57 -0.21 -14.22
CA ARG A 374 -3.54 -0.56 -15.64
C ARG A 374 -2.41 0.22 -16.31
N ILE A 375 -1.83 -0.34 -17.37
CA ILE A 375 -0.85 0.38 -18.18
C ILE A 375 -1.57 1.08 -19.33
N VAL A 376 -1.37 2.39 -19.46
CA VAL A 376 -1.90 3.22 -20.55
C VAL A 376 -0.72 4.03 -21.10
N ASN A 377 -0.44 3.90 -22.40
CA ASN A 377 0.69 4.57 -23.07
C ASN A 377 2.04 4.40 -22.34
N GLY A 378 2.31 3.20 -21.82
CA GLY A 378 3.54 2.88 -21.10
C GLY A 378 3.62 3.41 -19.66
N GLN A 379 2.58 4.07 -19.16
CA GLN A 379 2.52 4.59 -17.78
C GLN A 379 1.44 3.89 -16.96
N ALA A 380 1.62 3.83 -15.64
CA ALA A 380 0.60 3.27 -14.75
C ALA A 380 -0.53 4.28 -14.50
N ALA A 381 -1.76 3.84 -14.75
CA ALA A 381 -2.98 4.49 -14.33
C ALA A 381 -3.58 3.71 -13.15
N PHE A 382 -3.77 4.37 -12.01
CA PHE A 382 -4.38 3.75 -10.83
C PHE A 382 -5.87 3.56 -11.04
N ILE A 383 -6.33 2.32 -10.90
CA ILE A 383 -7.75 2.00 -10.70
C ILE A 383 -8.06 2.03 -9.20
N ARG A 384 -7.11 1.56 -8.38
CA ARG A 384 -7.21 1.57 -6.93
C ARG A 384 -5.83 1.80 -6.32
N ARG A 385 -5.66 2.89 -5.57
CA ARG A 385 -4.43 3.18 -4.82
C ARG A 385 -4.57 2.73 -3.36
N SER A 386 -3.74 1.79 -2.93
CA SER A 386 -3.80 1.24 -1.57
C SER A 386 -2.46 0.60 -1.16
N ARG A 387 -2.38 -0.72 -0.95
CA ARG A 387 -1.16 -1.41 -0.48
C ARG A 387 0.02 -1.15 -1.40
N GLY A 388 1.19 -0.96 -0.81
CA GLY A 388 2.39 -0.64 -1.55
C GLY A 388 2.57 0.85 -1.79
N TYR A 389 1.53 1.68 -1.62
CA TYR A 389 1.56 3.14 -1.85
C TYR A 389 1.10 3.94 -0.64
N VAL A 390 0.10 3.47 0.10
CA VAL A 390 -0.37 4.15 1.32
C VAL A 390 0.56 3.82 2.49
N PRO A 391 0.97 4.80 3.31
CA PRO A 391 0.51 6.19 3.38
C PRO A 391 1.49 7.21 2.77
N GLU A 392 2.27 6.83 1.75
CA GLU A 392 3.16 7.75 1.05
C GLU A 392 2.37 8.98 0.56
N PRO A 393 2.82 10.21 0.83
CA PRO A 393 2.13 11.40 0.34
C PRO A 393 2.40 11.62 -1.15
N VAL A 394 1.50 12.37 -1.78
CA VAL A 394 1.74 13.02 -3.07
C VAL A 394 2.26 14.43 -2.78
N GLU A 395 3.27 14.87 -3.52
CA GLU A 395 3.80 16.23 -3.44
C GLU A 395 2.95 17.16 -4.31
N LEU A 396 2.48 18.26 -3.72
CA LEU A 396 1.73 19.30 -4.38
C LEU A 396 2.70 20.35 -4.96
N PRO A 397 2.39 20.94 -6.13
CA PRO A 397 3.23 21.98 -6.74
C PRO A 397 3.16 23.33 -6.00
N PHE A 398 2.37 23.43 -4.93
CA PHE A 398 2.16 24.61 -4.11
C PHE A 398 1.95 24.22 -2.64
N GLU A 399 2.04 25.20 -1.75
CA GLU A 399 1.74 25.02 -0.33
C GLU A 399 0.26 25.26 -0.05
N ILE A 400 -0.31 24.45 0.86
CA ILE A 400 -1.68 24.57 1.33
C ILE A 400 -1.72 24.55 2.87
N GLU A 401 -2.69 25.28 3.44
CA GLU A 401 -3.02 25.15 4.85
C GLU A 401 -3.60 23.77 5.16
N ALA A 402 -3.62 23.39 6.45
CA ALA A 402 -4.14 22.09 6.87
C ALA A 402 -5.59 21.91 6.39
N SER A 403 -5.79 20.97 5.47
CA SER A 403 -7.04 20.78 4.74
C SER A 403 -7.39 19.31 4.61
N ILE A 404 -8.68 18.98 4.52
CA ILE A 404 -9.15 17.62 4.27
C ILE A 404 -10.23 17.57 3.19
N GLY A 405 -10.07 16.64 2.24
CA GLY A 405 -11.10 16.25 1.29
C GLY A 405 -11.63 14.87 1.64
N VAL A 406 -12.95 14.75 1.87
CA VAL A 406 -13.56 13.49 2.31
C VAL A 406 -13.95 12.52 1.18
N GLY A 407 -13.73 12.94 -0.07
CA GLY A 407 -13.96 12.15 -1.27
C GLY A 407 -15.44 11.97 -1.67
N ALA A 408 -15.63 11.22 -2.75
CA ALA A 408 -16.95 10.81 -3.26
C ALA A 408 -17.54 9.62 -2.47
N GLU A 409 -18.77 9.22 -2.81
CA GLU A 409 -19.45 8.10 -2.14
C GLU A 409 -18.94 6.73 -2.58
N MET A 410 -18.74 6.53 -3.89
CA MET A 410 -18.22 5.30 -4.48
C MET A 410 -16.70 5.32 -4.56
N ASN A 411 -16.08 4.14 -4.40
CA ASN A 411 -14.62 3.97 -4.46
C ASN A 411 -13.85 5.01 -3.62
N SER A 412 -14.40 5.34 -2.46
CA SER A 412 -14.02 6.51 -1.69
C SER A 412 -12.58 6.41 -1.15
N THR A 413 -11.93 7.57 -1.11
CA THR A 413 -10.67 7.84 -0.43
C THR A 413 -10.77 9.18 0.29
N VAL A 414 -9.94 9.38 1.30
CA VAL A 414 -9.83 10.63 2.06
C VAL A 414 -8.43 11.18 1.86
N THR A 415 -8.31 12.49 1.70
CA THR A 415 -7.03 13.17 1.55
C THR A 415 -6.87 14.22 2.64
N VAL A 416 -5.79 14.13 3.43
CA VAL A 416 -5.37 15.17 4.38
C VAL A 416 -4.11 15.83 3.82
N ALA A 417 -4.06 17.16 3.77
CA ALA A 417 -2.94 17.89 3.19
C ALA A 417 -2.49 19.07 4.07
N LYS A 418 -1.18 19.33 4.12
CA LYS A 418 -0.57 20.51 4.77
C LYS A 418 0.80 20.78 4.13
N GLY A 419 1.13 22.05 3.93
CA GLY A 419 2.34 22.44 3.20
C GLY A 419 2.27 21.88 1.78
N LYS A 420 3.31 21.18 1.33
CA LYS A 420 3.35 20.56 0.00
C LYS A 420 2.93 19.09 -0.03
N LEU A 421 2.45 18.52 1.07
CA LEU A 421 2.19 17.07 1.14
C LEU A 421 0.69 16.80 1.24
N ALA A 422 0.20 15.91 0.37
CA ALA A 422 -1.16 15.38 0.38
C ALA A 422 -1.13 13.87 0.67
N TYR A 423 -1.64 13.49 1.85
CA TYR A 423 -1.74 12.11 2.30
C TYR A 423 -3.09 11.54 1.89
N ILE A 424 -3.09 10.68 0.88
CA ILE A 424 -4.28 9.99 0.38
C ILE A 424 -4.40 8.64 1.09
N SER A 425 -5.57 8.36 1.66
CA SER A 425 -5.89 7.11 2.35
C SER A 425 -5.84 5.90 1.42
N GLN A 426 -5.89 4.72 2.02
CA GLN A 426 -6.27 3.48 1.35
C GLN A 426 -7.69 3.56 0.76
N TYR A 427 -7.99 2.60 -0.11
CA TYR A 427 -9.33 2.36 -0.61
C TYR A 427 -10.31 2.09 0.54
N ILE A 428 -11.43 2.81 0.56
CA ILE A 428 -12.45 2.68 1.61
C ILE A 428 -13.63 1.83 1.14
N GLY A 429 -14.07 2.02 -0.10
CA GLY A 429 -15.23 1.33 -0.69
C GLY A 429 -16.40 2.26 -0.99
N ASN A 430 -17.62 1.71 -0.95
CA ASN A 430 -18.84 2.46 -1.18
C ASN A 430 -19.52 2.83 0.15
N THR A 431 -19.57 4.13 0.47
CA THR A 431 -20.10 4.64 1.74
C THR A 431 -21.63 4.63 1.85
N SER A 432 -22.36 4.19 0.81
CA SER A 432 -23.80 3.87 0.93
C SER A 432 -24.06 2.70 1.89
N HIS A 433 -23.08 1.81 2.10
CA HIS A 433 -23.15 0.78 3.13
C HIS A 433 -22.72 1.32 4.50
N VAL A 434 -23.48 0.98 5.54
CA VAL A 434 -23.28 1.48 6.91
C VAL A 434 -21.90 1.09 7.45
N GLU A 435 -21.43 -0.13 7.18
CA GLU A 435 -20.12 -0.61 7.61
C GLU A 435 -19.00 0.18 6.94
N THR A 436 -19.15 0.50 5.65
CA THR A 436 -18.18 1.32 4.91
C THR A 436 -18.19 2.76 5.38
N TYR A 437 -19.35 3.33 5.70
CA TYR A 437 -19.46 4.67 6.28
C TYR A 437 -18.77 4.78 7.65
N ARG A 438 -18.94 3.76 8.52
CA ARG A 438 -18.21 3.69 9.80
C ARG A 438 -16.72 3.61 9.58
N TYR A 439 -16.28 2.75 8.65
CA TYR A 439 -14.87 2.64 8.29
C TYR A 439 -14.30 3.93 7.71
N HIS A 440 -15.05 4.66 6.87
CA HIS A 440 -14.67 6.00 6.38
C HIS A 440 -14.38 6.97 7.53
N SER A 441 -15.28 7.02 8.52
CA SER A 441 -15.11 7.85 9.71
C SER A 441 -13.88 7.46 10.54
N GLU A 442 -13.59 6.16 10.64
CA GLU A 442 -12.38 5.64 11.30
C GLU A 442 -11.10 6.04 10.56
N VAL A 443 -11.10 5.93 9.23
CA VAL A 443 -9.99 6.30 8.35
C VAL A 443 -9.66 7.79 8.48
N VAL A 444 -10.67 8.67 8.50
CA VAL A 444 -10.48 10.11 8.71
C VAL A 444 -9.73 10.37 10.03
N ARG A 445 -10.24 9.82 11.15
CA ARG A 445 -9.61 10.01 12.47
C ARG A 445 -8.22 9.39 12.55
N HIS A 446 -8.03 8.25 11.90
CA HIS A 446 -6.74 7.58 11.86
C HIS A 446 -5.72 8.43 11.10
N LEU A 447 -6.08 8.92 9.91
CA LEU A 447 -5.18 9.69 9.05
C LEU A 447 -4.79 11.05 9.66
N ILE A 448 -5.74 11.75 10.31
CA ILE A 448 -5.45 12.98 11.07
C ILE A 448 -4.42 12.68 12.18
N ARG A 449 -4.67 11.64 12.99
CA ARG A 449 -3.76 11.24 14.08
C ARG A 449 -2.39 10.82 13.56
N LEU A 450 -2.35 10.09 12.44
CA LEU A 450 -1.14 9.58 11.84
C LEU A 450 -0.25 10.69 11.28
N THR A 451 -0.87 11.70 10.68
CA THR A 451 -0.15 12.83 10.07
C THR A 451 0.14 13.95 11.06
N GLY A 452 -0.60 14.00 12.18
CA GLY A 452 -0.58 15.11 13.12
C GLY A 452 -1.20 16.39 12.54
N ILE A 453 -1.91 16.30 11.40
CA ILE A 453 -2.49 17.45 10.70
C ILE A 453 -3.94 17.60 11.16
N GLU A 454 -4.20 18.63 11.97
CA GLU A 454 -5.56 19.05 12.32
C GLU A 454 -6.14 19.94 11.20
N PRO A 455 -7.17 19.49 10.46
CA PRO A 455 -7.68 20.24 9.31
C PRO A 455 -8.42 21.51 9.72
N LEU A 456 -8.02 22.65 9.14
CA LEU A 456 -8.71 23.93 9.23
C LEU A 456 -9.83 24.03 8.20
N HIS A 457 -9.61 23.48 7.00
CA HIS A 457 -10.54 23.52 5.88
C HIS A 457 -11.06 22.13 5.54
N TRP A 458 -12.36 22.01 5.32
CA TRP A 458 -13.03 20.77 4.93
C TRP A 458 -13.61 20.91 3.54
N SER A 459 -13.50 19.87 2.72
CA SER A 459 -14.14 19.80 1.42
C SER A 459 -14.81 18.47 1.15
N CYS A 460 -15.89 18.52 0.36
CA CYS A 460 -16.67 17.36 -0.06
C CYS A 460 -17.20 17.52 -1.49
N ASP A 461 -17.75 16.44 -2.03
CA ASP A 461 -18.45 16.46 -3.30
C ASP A 461 -19.69 17.37 -3.24
N LEU A 462 -20.03 17.99 -4.37
CA LEU A 462 -21.21 18.82 -4.53
C LEU A 462 -22.53 18.05 -4.30
N HIS A 463 -22.52 16.72 -4.51
CA HIS A 463 -23.72 15.90 -4.36
C HIS A 463 -24.29 15.97 -2.93
N PRO A 464 -25.52 16.50 -2.74
CA PRO A 464 -26.04 16.81 -1.41
C PRO A 464 -26.39 15.57 -0.57
N SER A 465 -26.70 14.44 -1.23
CA SER A 465 -27.14 13.22 -0.55
C SER A 465 -26.03 12.24 -0.20
N PHE A 466 -24.78 12.45 -0.63
CA PHE A 466 -23.70 11.51 -0.33
C PHE A 466 -23.45 11.43 1.17
N ASN A 467 -23.19 10.22 1.66
CA ASN A 467 -22.85 10.03 3.07
C ASN A 467 -21.53 10.74 3.42
N THR A 468 -20.58 10.84 2.49
CA THR A 468 -19.34 11.62 2.67
C THR A 468 -19.63 13.11 2.80
N THR A 469 -20.51 13.68 1.97
CA THR A 469 -20.94 15.08 2.07
C THR A 469 -21.59 15.40 3.41
N ARG A 470 -22.51 14.55 3.88
CA ARG A 470 -23.12 14.68 5.21
C ARG A 470 -22.10 14.60 6.33
N PHE A 471 -21.10 13.71 6.19
CA PHE A 471 -20.02 13.59 7.15
C PHE A 471 -19.17 14.87 7.20
N ALA A 472 -18.75 15.41 6.06
CA ALA A 472 -17.96 16.64 6.04
C ALA A 472 -18.72 17.82 6.62
N LEU A 473 -20.00 18.02 6.26
CA LEU A 473 -20.81 19.10 6.82
C LEU A 473 -20.99 18.99 8.34
N LYS A 474 -21.06 17.76 8.88
CA LYS A 474 -21.11 17.53 10.33
C LYS A 474 -19.79 17.88 11.02
N MET A 475 -18.65 17.63 10.38
CA MET A 475 -17.32 17.80 10.97
C MET A 475 -16.76 19.21 10.77
N GLY A 476 -16.83 19.74 9.54
CA GLY A 476 -16.32 21.06 9.16
C GLY A 476 -17.34 22.20 9.23
N GLY A 477 -18.61 21.89 9.50
CA GLY A 477 -19.67 22.89 9.63
C GLY A 477 -19.96 23.65 8.34
N GLU A 478 -20.53 24.86 8.47
CA GLU A 478 -20.99 25.69 7.36
C GLU A 478 -19.86 26.14 6.40
N ASN A 479 -18.61 26.13 6.86
CA ASN A 479 -17.44 26.51 6.06
C ASN A 479 -16.92 25.37 5.16
N THR A 480 -17.59 24.21 5.13
CA THR A 480 -17.20 23.10 4.26
C THR A 480 -17.38 23.46 2.79
N LEU A 481 -16.30 23.38 2.02
CA LEU A 481 -16.29 23.66 0.59
C LEU A 481 -16.88 22.50 -0.20
N LYS A 482 -17.90 22.78 -1.01
CA LYS A 482 -18.47 21.81 -1.94
C LYS A 482 -17.82 21.95 -3.31
N ILE A 483 -17.23 20.87 -3.81
CA ILE A 483 -16.49 20.86 -5.08
C ILE A 483 -17.23 19.96 -6.08
N GLN A 484 -17.41 20.46 -7.31
CA GLN A 484 -18.05 19.68 -8.37
C GLN A 484 -17.19 18.46 -8.76
N HIS A 485 -17.83 17.31 -8.96
CA HIS A 485 -17.19 16.01 -9.16
C HIS A 485 -16.15 15.97 -10.30
N HIS A 486 -16.54 16.41 -11.50
CA HIS A 486 -15.66 16.41 -12.67
C HIS A 486 -14.56 17.46 -12.58
N TYR A 487 -14.84 18.60 -11.95
CA TYR A 487 -13.83 19.59 -11.62
C TYR A 487 -12.80 19.01 -10.65
N ALA A 488 -13.21 18.24 -9.65
CA ALA A 488 -12.27 17.53 -8.77
C ALA A 488 -11.37 16.54 -9.53
N HIS A 489 -11.89 15.85 -10.55
CA HIS A 489 -11.04 15.03 -11.45
C HIS A 489 -9.98 15.87 -12.18
N MET A 490 -10.36 17.05 -12.69
CA MET A 490 -9.41 17.96 -13.35
C MET A 490 -8.34 18.45 -12.37
N LEU A 491 -8.74 18.88 -11.16
CA LEU A 491 -7.82 19.31 -10.12
C LEU A 491 -6.83 18.21 -9.72
N ALA A 492 -7.30 16.98 -9.58
CA ALA A 492 -6.44 15.83 -9.30
C ALA A 492 -5.40 15.61 -10.42
N LEU A 493 -5.81 15.68 -11.68
CA LEU A 493 -4.92 15.56 -12.84
C LEU A 493 -3.86 16.67 -12.87
N MET A 494 -4.26 17.92 -12.62
CA MET A 494 -3.35 19.07 -12.57
C MET A 494 -2.30 18.90 -11.46
N ALA A 495 -2.74 18.47 -10.27
CA ALA A 495 -1.86 18.25 -9.13
C ALA A 495 -0.89 17.09 -9.36
N ASP A 496 -1.36 15.97 -9.90
CA ASP A 496 -0.54 14.79 -10.22
C ASP A 496 0.54 15.10 -11.27
N ASN A 497 0.24 15.99 -12.22
CA ASN A 497 1.20 16.49 -13.21
C ASN A 497 2.04 17.69 -12.71
N SER A 498 1.97 18.03 -11.42
CA SER A 498 2.74 19.11 -10.80
C SER A 498 2.57 20.47 -11.51
N LEU A 499 1.38 20.75 -12.05
CA LEU A 499 1.13 22.00 -12.76
C LEU A 499 1.15 23.19 -11.78
N PRO A 500 1.85 24.30 -12.10
CA PRO A 500 1.87 25.50 -11.27
C PRO A 500 0.48 26.08 -10.99
N LEU A 501 0.35 26.84 -9.89
CA LEU A 501 -0.92 27.39 -9.42
C LEU A 501 -1.65 28.27 -10.46
N GLY A 502 -0.90 28.95 -11.34
CA GLY A 502 -1.46 29.78 -12.42
C GLY A 502 -1.84 29.03 -13.70
N SER A 503 -1.68 27.71 -13.75
CA SER A 503 -1.95 26.91 -14.94
C SER A 503 -3.44 26.86 -15.28
N ARG A 504 -3.71 26.80 -16.58
CA ARG A 504 -5.03 26.49 -17.16
C ARG A 504 -4.90 25.29 -18.09
N ILE A 505 -5.91 24.43 -18.07
CA ILE A 505 -5.98 23.25 -18.94
C ILE A 505 -7.33 23.18 -19.63
N LEU A 506 -7.34 22.58 -20.82
CA LEU A 506 -8.54 21.99 -21.40
C LEU A 506 -8.57 20.52 -20.99
N GLY A 507 -9.68 20.08 -20.42
CA GLY A 507 -9.80 18.74 -19.85
C GLY A 507 -11.12 18.09 -20.20
N ILE A 508 -11.06 16.78 -20.46
CA ILE A 508 -12.22 15.96 -20.77
C ILE A 508 -12.47 15.07 -19.55
N ALA A 509 -13.67 15.17 -18.96
CA ALA A 509 -14.11 14.33 -17.87
C ALA A 509 -15.19 13.36 -18.38
N LEU A 510 -14.82 12.08 -18.49
CA LEU A 510 -15.73 11.00 -18.85
C LEU A 510 -15.91 10.09 -17.64
N ASP A 511 -17.11 10.07 -17.09
CA ASP A 511 -17.49 9.24 -15.93
C ASP A 511 -18.90 8.66 -16.16
N GLY A 512 -19.30 7.71 -15.32
CA GLY A 512 -20.65 7.18 -15.33
C GLY A 512 -21.68 8.22 -14.89
N VAL A 513 -21.53 8.78 -13.68
CA VAL A 513 -22.56 9.62 -13.05
C VAL A 513 -21.93 10.64 -12.10
N GLY A 514 -21.87 11.91 -12.51
CA GLY A 514 -21.43 13.02 -11.67
C GLY A 514 -22.53 14.04 -11.41
N TYR A 515 -22.63 14.57 -10.18
CA TYR A 515 -23.59 15.63 -9.87
C TYR A 515 -23.17 16.95 -10.50
N GLY A 516 -24.03 17.50 -11.36
CA GLY A 516 -23.82 18.75 -12.06
C GLY A 516 -24.08 19.97 -11.18
N GLY A 517 -23.41 21.08 -11.51
CA GLY A 517 -23.63 22.36 -10.83
C GLY A 517 -25.05 22.95 -11.05
N ASP A 518 -25.73 22.48 -12.08
CA ASP A 518 -27.10 22.83 -12.46
C ASP A 518 -28.16 21.85 -11.89
N GLY A 519 -27.74 20.91 -11.04
CA GLY A 519 -28.59 19.86 -10.48
C GLY A 519 -28.93 18.73 -11.45
N THR A 520 -28.33 18.72 -12.66
CA THR A 520 -28.44 17.60 -13.61
C THR A 520 -27.34 16.57 -13.39
N ILE A 521 -27.39 15.47 -14.14
CA ILE A 521 -26.34 14.44 -14.14
C ILE A 521 -25.41 14.69 -15.31
N TRP A 522 -24.11 14.71 -15.02
CA TRP A 522 -23.02 14.87 -15.96
C TRP A 522 -22.29 13.54 -16.14
N GLY A 523 -21.52 13.39 -17.23
CA GLY A 523 -20.73 12.18 -17.49
C GLY A 523 -19.89 12.21 -18.77
N GLY A 524 -19.96 13.31 -19.53
CA GLY A 524 -19.19 13.47 -20.76
C GLY A 524 -18.93 14.94 -21.03
N GLU A 525 -18.04 15.52 -20.24
CA GLU A 525 -17.87 16.96 -20.11
C GLU A 525 -16.52 17.44 -20.65
N LEU A 526 -16.51 18.61 -21.28
CA LEU A 526 -15.31 19.35 -21.67
C LEU A 526 -15.23 20.64 -20.84
N PHE A 527 -14.13 20.82 -20.12
CA PHE A 527 -13.88 21.97 -19.29
C PHE A 527 -12.65 22.75 -19.74
N GLU A 528 -12.71 24.08 -19.60
CA GLU A 528 -11.52 24.87 -19.29
C GLU A 528 -11.41 24.94 -17.76
N SER A 529 -10.27 24.56 -17.19
CA SER A 529 -10.08 24.46 -15.73
C SER A 529 -8.79 25.12 -15.26
N SER A 530 -8.86 25.72 -14.08
CA SER A 530 -7.73 26.18 -13.27
C SER A 530 -7.90 25.71 -11.82
N TYR A 531 -6.92 25.92 -10.94
CA TYR A 531 -7.09 25.63 -9.51
C TYR A 531 -8.14 26.51 -8.80
N PHE A 532 -8.60 27.59 -9.44
CA PHE A 532 -9.52 28.57 -8.83
C PHE A 532 -10.91 28.59 -9.45
N GLY A 533 -11.15 27.75 -10.46
CA GLY A 533 -12.46 27.61 -11.08
C GLY A 533 -12.39 26.87 -12.41
N TYR A 534 -13.58 26.60 -12.97
CA TYR A 534 -13.77 25.95 -14.24
C TYR A 534 -14.90 26.59 -15.04
N GLU A 535 -14.86 26.41 -16.35
CA GLU A 535 -15.92 26.72 -17.29
C GLU A 535 -16.28 25.47 -18.09
N ARG A 536 -17.58 25.11 -18.11
CA ARG A 536 -18.10 23.99 -18.92
C ARG A 536 -18.31 24.48 -20.35
N ILE A 537 -17.42 24.11 -21.25
CA ILE A 537 -17.40 24.61 -22.63
C ILE A 537 -17.98 23.62 -23.65
N GLY A 538 -18.23 22.37 -23.24
CA GLY A 538 -18.91 21.37 -24.07
C GLY A 538 -19.38 20.18 -23.24
N HIS A 539 -20.41 19.48 -23.73
CA HIS A 539 -20.93 18.28 -23.10
C HIS A 539 -21.71 17.39 -24.07
N LEU A 540 -21.87 16.11 -23.72
CA LEU A 540 -22.79 15.21 -24.42
C LEU A 540 -24.25 15.69 -24.30
N LEU A 541 -25.06 15.46 -25.34
CA LEU A 541 -26.48 15.79 -25.31
C LEU A 541 -27.18 14.97 -24.21
N PRO A 542 -27.85 15.60 -23.23
CA PRO A 542 -28.52 14.88 -22.16
C PRO A 542 -29.54 13.87 -22.67
N GLN A 543 -29.54 12.67 -22.11
CA GLN A 543 -30.48 11.60 -22.43
C GLN A 543 -31.41 11.34 -21.25
N PRO A 544 -32.70 11.02 -21.48
CA PRO A 544 -33.61 10.64 -20.41
C PRO A 544 -33.19 9.29 -19.82
N MET A 545 -32.98 9.25 -18.51
CA MET A 545 -32.60 8.04 -17.75
C MET A 545 -33.73 7.68 -16.77
N PRO A 546 -34.82 7.02 -17.25
CA PRO A 546 -35.97 6.71 -16.41
C PRO A 546 -35.56 5.79 -15.25
N GLY A 547 -35.90 6.21 -14.02
CA GLY A 547 -35.59 5.45 -12.81
C GLY A 547 -34.20 5.70 -12.20
N GLY A 548 -33.41 6.64 -12.73
CA GLY A 548 -32.11 7.02 -12.15
C GLY A 548 -31.15 5.83 -12.10
N ASP A 549 -30.75 5.42 -10.88
CA ASP A 549 -29.89 4.26 -10.62
C ASP A 549 -30.35 2.96 -11.32
N LEU A 550 -31.65 2.80 -11.60
CA LEU A 550 -32.16 1.62 -12.29
C LEU A 550 -31.63 1.54 -13.73
N ALA A 551 -31.54 2.67 -14.43
CA ALA A 551 -31.01 2.73 -15.79
C ALA A 551 -29.52 2.36 -15.85
N SER A 552 -28.76 2.56 -14.76
CA SER A 552 -27.37 2.09 -14.68
C SER A 552 -27.26 0.58 -14.42
N ARG A 553 -28.29 -0.05 -13.84
CA ARG A 553 -28.31 -1.48 -13.51
C ARG A 553 -28.93 -2.34 -14.60
N VAL A 554 -29.84 -1.75 -15.38
CA VAL A 554 -30.52 -2.39 -16.51
C VAL A 554 -30.32 -1.48 -17.72
N PRO A 555 -29.13 -1.56 -18.37
CA PRO A 555 -28.76 -0.72 -19.50
C PRO A 555 -29.67 -0.89 -20.72
#